data_AF-A0A950VZN7-F1
#
_entry.id   AF-A0A950VZN7-F1
#
_cell.length_a   1.000
_cell.length_b   1.000
_cell.length_c   1.000
_cell.angle_alpha   90.00
_cell.angle_beta   90.00
_cell.angle_gamma   90.00
#
_symmetry.space_group_name_H-M   'P 1'
#
loop_
_entity.id
_entity.type
_entity.pdbx_description
1 polymer ?
#
loop_
_entity_poly.entity_id
_entity_poly.type
_entity_poly.pdbx_seq_one_letter_code
_entity_poly.pdbx_strand_id
1 'polypeptide(L)'
;VLVSAGYDAHLEDPLAQCQVTELGYAAMTESLRRAAESLGAPLGIVLEGGYALGALARSVAATMEALAAPPAAAGAGAVVGSPHAVTAIAEQARARVARWWPQLG
;
A
#
# COMPACT_ATOMS: atom_id res chain seq x y z
N VAL A 1 -2.60 -10.74 -9.56
CA VAL A 1 -1.77 -10.05 -8.56
C VAL A 1 -2.03 -10.68 -7.21
N LEU A 2 -0.98 -11.10 -6.50
CA LEU A 2 -1.08 -11.59 -5.12
C LEU A 2 -0.27 -10.67 -4.22
N VAL A 3 -0.83 -10.28 -3.08
CA VAL A 3 -0.22 -9.39 -2.11
C VAL A 3 -0.07 -10.13 -0.78
N SER A 4 1.17 -10.21 -0.31
CA SER A 4 1.51 -10.62 1.05
C SER A 4 1.29 -9.39 1.94
N ALA A 5 0.16 -9.36 2.64
CA ALA A 5 -0.35 -8.18 3.35
C ALA A 5 -0.02 -8.25 4.84
N GLY A 6 1.17 -7.72 5.16
CA GLY A 6 1.57 -7.40 6.53
C GLY A 6 1.04 -6.04 6.96
N TYR A 7 0.39 -6.01 8.13
CA TYR A 7 -0.11 -4.80 8.79
C TYR A 7 0.81 -4.31 9.91
N ASP A 8 2.03 -4.85 9.96
CA ASP A 8 3.07 -4.50 10.93
C ASP A 8 3.80 -3.19 10.62
N ALA A 9 3.54 -2.58 9.46
CA ALA A 9 3.96 -1.20 9.16
C ALA A 9 3.02 -0.13 9.76
N HIS A 10 1.95 -0.52 10.46
CA HIS A 10 1.04 0.41 11.11
C HIS A 10 1.76 1.23 12.19
N LEU A 11 1.39 2.50 12.37
CA LEU A 11 2.01 3.42 13.34
C LEU A 11 1.94 2.95 14.81
N GLU A 12 1.01 2.05 15.11
CA GLU A 12 0.79 1.46 16.44
C GLU A 12 1.51 0.11 16.60
N ASP A 13 2.08 -0.44 15.53
CA ASP A 13 2.75 -1.73 15.59
C ASP A 13 4.11 -1.62 16.29
N PRO A 14 4.42 -2.52 17.25
CA PRO A 14 5.64 -2.41 18.04
C PRO A 14 6.92 -2.81 17.30
N LEU A 15 6.85 -3.49 16.15
CA LEU A 15 8.02 -4.12 15.54
C LEU A 15 8.71 -3.28 14.45
N ALA A 16 7.94 -2.66 13.55
CA ALA A 16 8.51 -2.08 12.34
C ALA A 16 8.88 -0.59 12.44
N GLN A 17 8.40 0.12 13.48
CA GLN A 17 8.59 1.57 13.66
C GLN A 17 8.20 2.41 12.43
N CYS A 18 7.30 1.89 11.60
CA CYS A 18 6.73 2.59 10.46
C CYS A 18 5.59 3.50 10.93
N GLN A 19 5.04 4.29 10.00
CA GLN A 19 3.97 5.26 10.31
C GLN A 19 2.79 5.14 9.34
N VAL A 20 2.49 3.93 8.87
CA VAL A 20 1.34 3.71 8.00
C VAL A 20 0.06 3.79 8.83
N THR A 21 -0.95 4.47 8.29
CA THR A 21 -2.31 4.54 8.86
C THR A 21 -3.24 3.60 8.08
N GLU A 22 -4.44 3.39 8.61
CA GLU A 22 -5.50 2.65 7.91
C GLU A 22 -5.83 3.28 6.54
N LEU A 23 -5.83 4.62 6.45
CA LEU A 23 -5.99 5.34 5.18
C LEU A 23 -4.83 5.06 4.21
N GLY A 24 -3.61 4.89 4.73
CA GLY A 24 -2.46 4.48 3.92
C GLY A 24 -2.64 3.08 3.33
N TYR A 25 -3.11 2.12 4.12
CA TYR A 25 -3.42 0.77 3.64
C TYR A 25 -4.56 0.77 2.60
N ALA A 26 -5.61 1.58 2.80
CA ALA A 26 -6.67 1.76 1.81
C ALA A 26 -6.12 2.32 0.49
N ALA A 27 -5.33 3.40 0.53
CA ALA A 27 -4.75 4.02 -0.66
C ALA A 27 -3.82 3.07 -1.44
N MET A 28 -3.00 2.27 -0.74
CA MET A 28 -2.18 1.23 -1.38
C MET A 28 -3.04 0.16 -2.04
N THR A 29 -4.11 -0.29 -1.36
CA THR A 29 -5.05 -1.30 -1.88
C THR A 29 -5.74 -0.80 -3.16
N GLU A 30 -6.22 0.45 -3.17
CA GLU A 30 -6.82 1.05 -4.36
C GLU A 30 -5.84 1.16 -5.54
N SER A 31 -4.58 1.52 -5.26
CA SER A 31 -3.53 1.59 -6.29
C SER A 31 -3.28 0.21 -6.91
N LEU A 32 -3.19 -0.83 -6.09
CA LEU A 32 -3.02 -2.22 -6.54
C LEU A 32 -4.22 -2.74 -7.31
N ARG A 33 -5.45 -2.38 -6.90
CA ARG A 33 -6.68 -2.71 -7.63
C ARG A 33 -6.66 -2.10 -9.03
N ARG A 34 -6.36 -0.80 -9.15
CA ARG A 34 -6.22 -0.12 -10.47
C ARG A 34 -5.16 -0.77 -11.35
N ALA A 35 -4.02 -1.17 -10.77
CA ALA A 35 -2.96 -1.85 -11.50
C ALA A 35 -3.36 -3.26 -11.94
N ALA A 36 -4.09 -4.01 -11.11
CA ALA A 36 -4.60 -5.33 -11.48
C ALA A 36 -5.65 -5.23 -12.59
N GLU A 37 -6.56 -4.25 -12.50
CA GLU A 37 -7.58 -3.97 -13.51
C GLU A 37 -6.98 -3.60 -14.86
N SER A 38 -5.96 -2.74 -14.90
CA SER A 38 -5.30 -2.36 -16.17
C SER A 38 -4.59 -3.55 -16.85
N LEU A 39 -4.26 -4.58 -16.08
CA LEU A 39 -3.68 -5.84 -16.57
C LEU A 39 -4.74 -6.91 -16.86
N GLY A 40 -6.03 -6.65 -16.59
CA GLY A 40 -7.08 -7.66 -16.68
C GLY A 40 -6.87 -8.86 -15.73
N ALA A 41 -6.15 -8.65 -14.62
CA ALA A 41 -5.75 -9.70 -13.70
C ALA A 41 -6.57 -9.66 -12.40
N PRO A 42 -6.89 -10.82 -11.78
CA PRO A 42 -7.51 -10.84 -10.46
C PRO A 42 -6.52 -10.35 -9.39
N LEU A 43 -7.04 -9.76 -8.31
CA LEU A 43 -6.28 -9.34 -7.13
C LEU A 43 -6.65 -10.22 -5.93
N GLY A 44 -5.63 -10.82 -5.29
CA GLY A 44 -5.77 -11.53 -4.02
C GLY A 44 -4.88 -10.90 -2.95
N ILE A 45 -5.43 -10.75 -1.74
CA ILE A 45 -4.75 -10.22 -0.55
C ILE A 45 -4.65 -11.37 0.45
N VAL A 46 -3.44 -11.66 0.95
CA VAL A 46 -3.17 -12.74 1.90
C VAL A 46 -2.58 -12.12 3.17
N LEU A 47 -3.27 -12.29 4.31
CA LEU A 47 -2.82 -11.75 5.59
C LEU A 47 -1.50 -12.40 6.04
N GLU A 48 -0.59 -11.58 6.55
CA GLU A 48 0.72 -11.99 7.06
C GLU A 48 0.93 -11.48 8.50
N GLY A 49 1.85 -10.54 8.71
CA GLY A 49 2.14 -9.90 10.00
C GLY A 49 1.14 -8.80 10.39
N GLY A 50 1.29 -8.31 11.62
CA GLY A 50 0.42 -7.33 12.24
C GLY A 50 0.21 -7.70 13.71
N TYR A 51 0.91 -7.01 14.60
CA TYR A 51 1.10 -7.43 15.99
C TYR A 51 0.39 -6.50 16.98
N ALA A 52 -0.03 -5.31 16.54
CA ALA A 52 -1.00 -4.48 17.25
C ALA A 52 -2.44 -4.84 16.84
N LEU A 53 -3.10 -5.73 17.59
CA LEU A 53 -4.40 -6.33 17.20
C LEU A 53 -5.51 -5.31 16.86
N GLY A 54 -5.57 -4.19 17.59
CA GLY A 54 -6.54 -3.12 17.32
C GLY A 54 -6.28 -2.45 15.96
N ALA A 55 -5.03 -2.08 15.70
CA ALA A 55 -4.60 -1.52 14.43
C ALA A 55 -4.73 -2.51 13.28
N LEU A 56 -4.39 -3.79 13.50
CA LEU A 56 -4.57 -4.86 12.53
C LEU A 56 -6.04 -4.95 12.09
N ALA A 57 -6.97 -5.02 13.02
CA ALA A 57 -8.39 -5.13 12.71
C ALA A 57 -8.90 -3.95 11.88
N ARG A 58 -8.54 -2.71 12.26
CA ARG A 58 -8.95 -1.50 11.52
C ARG A 58 -8.30 -1.42 10.14
N SER A 59 -7.04 -1.83 10.01
CA SER A 59 -6.32 -1.84 8.74
C SER A 59 -6.85 -2.89 7.78
N VAL A 60 -7.18 -4.09 8.27
CA VAL A 60 -7.86 -5.14 7.47
C VAL A 60 -9.22 -4.65 7.01
N ALA A 61 -10.01 -4.01 7.89
CA ALA A 61 -11.29 -3.42 7.53
C ALA A 61 -11.15 -2.38 6.40
N ALA A 62 -10.18 -1.45 6.54
CA ALA A 62 -9.90 -0.45 5.51
C ALA A 62 -9.48 -1.07 4.16
N THR A 63 -8.68 -2.14 4.17
CA THR A 63 -8.35 -2.91 2.96
C THR A 63 -9.58 -3.55 2.34
N MET A 64 -10.45 -4.18 3.13
CA MET A 64 -11.69 -4.81 2.63
C MET A 64 -12.65 -3.78 2.03
N GLU A 65 -12.82 -2.62 2.68
CA GLU A 65 -13.61 -1.51 2.18
C GLU A 65 -13.07 -1.01 0.83
N ALA A 66 -11.75 -0.84 0.70
CA ALA A 66 -11.10 -0.42 -0.55
C ALA A 66 -11.23 -1.45 -1.69
N LEU A 67 -11.33 -2.75 -1.37
CA LEU A 67 -11.61 -3.81 -2.34
C LEU A 67 -13.07 -3.84 -2.78
N ALA A 68 -14.00 -3.60 -1.86
CA ALA A 68 -15.44 -3.64 -2.11
C ALA A 68 -15.96 -2.37 -2.79
N ALA A 69 -15.29 -1.23 -2.61
CA ALA A 69 -15.69 0.02 -3.20
C ALA A 69 -15.68 -0.05 -4.74
N PRO A 70 -16.74 0.43 -5.43
CA PRO A 70 -16.66 0.67 -6.86
C PRO A 70 -15.50 1.65 -7.13
N PRO A 71 -14.87 1.61 -8.32
CA PRO A 71 -13.74 2.48 -8.62
C PRO A 71 -14.13 3.94 -8.39
N ALA A 72 -13.64 4.50 -7.27
CA ALA A 72 -13.87 5.88 -6.93
C ALA A 72 -13.22 6.76 -8.01
N ALA A 73 -13.93 7.80 -8.45
CA ALA A 73 -13.31 8.88 -9.18
C ALA A 73 -12.16 9.40 -8.32
N ALA A 74 -10.94 9.40 -8.86
CA ALA A 74 -9.69 9.68 -8.15
C ALA A 74 -9.84 10.87 -7.18
N GLY A 75 -10.13 10.54 -5.92
CA GLY A 75 -10.40 11.49 -4.86
C GLY A 75 -9.34 11.29 -3.81
N ALA A 76 -8.31 12.11 -3.90
CA ALA A 76 -7.17 12.14 -3.02
C ALA A 76 -7.60 12.18 -1.54
N GLY A 77 -7.57 11.04 -0.86
CA GLY A 77 -7.27 11.04 0.56
C GLY A 77 -5.86 11.58 0.69
N ALA A 78 -5.73 12.85 1.05
CA ALA A 78 -4.43 13.51 1.18
C ALA A 78 -3.53 12.66 2.08
N VAL A 79 -2.51 12.04 1.50
CA VAL A 79 -1.43 11.42 2.25
C VAL A 79 -0.73 12.55 2.98
N VAL A 80 -0.97 12.67 4.30
CA VAL A 80 -0.25 13.61 5.15
C VAL A 80 1.15 13.05 5.36
N GLY A 81 2.05 13.38 4.44
CA GLY A 81 3.46 13.04 4.50
C GLY A 81 4.27 14.15 3.84
N SER A 82 5.47 14.44 4.37
CA SER A 82 6.36 15.44 3.77
C SER A 82 6.77 14.97 2.36
N PRO A 83 6.46 15.72 1.28
CA PRO A 83 6.70 15.28 -0.11
C PRO A 83 8.16 14.93 -0.43
N HIS A 84 9.09 15.44 0.39
CA HIS A 84 10.52 15.36 0.14
C HIS A 84 11.15 14.00 0.52
N ALA A 85 10.60 13.25 1.49
CA ALA A 85 11.20 12.00 1.95
C ALA A 85 10.89 10.80 1.04
N VAL A 86 9.64 10.69 0.56
CA VAL A 86 9.18 9.56 -0.26
C VAL A 86 9.86 9.58 -1.64
N THR A 87 10.01 10.76 -2.24
CA THR A 87 10.57 10.90 -3.60
C THR A 87 12.04 10.49 -3.66
N ALA A 88 12.87 10.90 -2.69
CA ALA A 88 14.29 10.55 -2.69
C ALA A 88 14.52 9.02 -2.52
N ILE A 89 13.76 8.38 -1.62
CA ILE A 89 13.83 6.92 -1.43
C ILE A 89 13.32 6.20 -2.69
N ALA A 90 12.23 6.67 -3.29
CA ALA A 90 11.68 6.09 -4.52
C ALA A 90 12.65 6.20 -5.70
N GLU A 91 13.29 7.35 -5.90
CA GLU A 91 14.31 7.53 -6.93
C GLU A 91 15.54 6.65 -6.69
N GLN A 92 15.99 6.55 -5.42
CA GLN A 92 17.10 5.68 -5.07
C GLN A 92 16.76 4.20 -5.31
N ALA A 93 15.54 3.77 -4.98
CA ALA A 93 15.06 2.42 -5.26
C ALA A 93 14.99 2.17 -6.78
N ARG A 94 14.41 3.11 -7.55
CA ARG A 94 14.34 3.07 -9.01
C ARG A 94 15.71 2.89 -9.64
N ALA A 95 16.69 3.72 -9.26
CA ALA A 95 18.05 3.65 -9.77
C ALA A 95 18.71 2.28 -9.52
N ARG A 96 18.44 1.64 -8.37
CA ARG A 96 18.97 0.31 -8.05
C ARG A 96 18.37 -0.79 -8.92
N VAL A 97 17.09 -0.69 -9.27
CA VAL A 97 16.38 -1.74 -10.02
C VAL A 97 16.35 -1.51 -11.54
N ALA A 98 16.63 -0.29 -12.01
CA ALA A 98 16.54 0.09 -13.43
C ALA A 98 17.37 -0.80 -14.36
N ARG A 99 18.51 -1.34 -13.90
CA ARG A 99 19.34 -2.26 -14.70
C ARG A 99 18.62 -3.54 -15.13
N TRP A 100 17.54 -3.93 -14.46
CA TRP A 100 16.74 -5.11 -14.80
C TRP A 100 15.35 -4.77 -15.34
N TRP A 101 14.91 -3.52 -15.23
CA TRP A 101 13.62 -3.02 -15.72
C TRP A 101 13.83 -1.83 -16.65
N PRO A 102 13.98 -2.05 -17.97
CA PRO A 102 14.25 -0.99 -18.95
C PRO A 102 13.19 0.13 -18.98
N GLN A 103 11.96 -0.16 -18.56
CA GLN A 103 10.86 0.81 -18.48
C GLN A 103 11.06 1.86 -17.38
N LEU A 104 12.05 1.68 -16.49
CA LEU A 104 12.39 2.61 -15.41
C LEU A 104 13.57 3.54 -15.74
N GLY A 105 14.20 3.37 -16.91
CA GLY A 105 15.29 4.19 -17.43
C GLY A 105 14.83 5.46 -18.15
#